data_AF-A0A317KD78-F1
#
_entry.id   AF-A0A317KD78-F1
#
_cell.length_a   1.000
_cell.length_b   1.000
_cell.length_c   1.000
_cell.angle_alpha   90.00
_cell.angle_beta   90.00
_cell.angle_gamma   90.00
#
_symmetry.space_group_name_H-M   'P 1'
#
loop_
_entity.id
_entity.type
_entity.pdbx_description
1 polymer ?
#
loop_
_entity_poly.entity_id
_entity_poly.type
_entity_poly.pdbx_seq_one_letter_code
_entity_poly.pdbx_strand_id
1 'polypeptide(L)'
;PAPGAPARHLLDLTANLVPVVRRQQPITNLILVGYGDADHLDPALHTVAEAFTDSGMTVRDLLRVTGSRIVNLTCDNPACCPPQGTPFDPTASLVAVQATAAGLVALPDRAAVAARFAPVDGAARDRMRDATRAAADRLTTLTAAGGTGIDEAGAQAVRDALRQHDGGNRLTNDEVAWLTLLLTRPAVRDRAVNLTQPHDGHVTFWAEVTRRAEKSLVPAPATVLAVTAWRCGDGALAAMAADRALQVDPTYQLADLLRQALHAGLPPSVFEHAFTTGRTNP
;
A
#
# COMPACT_ATOMS: atom_id res chain seq x y z
N PRO A 1 -7.99 18.08 -3.27
CA PRO A 1 -9.00 19.00 -2.68
C PRO A 1 -10.20 19.14 -3.64
N ALA A 2 -11.42 19.24 -3.12
CA ALA A 2 -12.58 19.57 -3.94
C ALA A 2 -12.45 21.02 -4.48
N PRO A 3 -13.04 21.35 -5.64
CA PRO A 3 -13.13 22.72 -6.12
C PRO A 3 -13.74 23.62 -5.03
N GLY A 4 -13.06 24.73 -4.69
CA GLY A 4 -13.52 25.67 -3.67
C GLY A 4 -13.11 25.40 -2.21
N ALA A 5 -12.17 24.48 -1.93
CA ALA A 5 -11.66 24.31 -0.56
C ALA A 5 -10.99 25.62 -0.08
N PRO A 6 -11.39 26.19 1.08
CA PRO A 6 -10.87 27.47 1.56
C PRO A 6 -9.36 27.37 1.84
N ALA A 7 -8.60 28.44 1.60
CA ALA A 7 -7.13 28.48 1.73
C ALA A 7 -6.58 27.87 3.04
N ARG A 8 -7.35 27.95 4.14
CA ARG A 8 -7.06 27.27 5.42
C ARG A 8 -6.85 25.76 5.31
N HIS A 9 -7.61 25.06 4.45
CA HIS A 9 -7.49 23.61 4.26
C HIS A 9 -6.21 23.23 3.52
N LEU A 10 -5.71 24.11 2.65
CA LEU A 10 -4.43 23.91 1.96
C LEU A 10 -3.26 24.16 2.91
N LEU A 11 -3.36 25.20 3.76
CA LEU A 11 -2.39 25.44 4.83
C LEU A 11 -2.33 24.29 5.84
N ASP A 12 -3.47 23.73 6.25
CA ASP A 12 -3.53 22.55 7.11
C ASP A 12 -2.89 21.32 6.45
N LEU A 13 -3.12 21.11 5.14
CA LEU A 13 -2.48 20.04 4.39
C LEU A 13 -0.96 20.23 4.38
N THR A 14 -0.50 21.46 4.17
CA THR A 14 0.92 21.82 4.07
C THR A 14 1.64 21.70 5.42
N ALA A 15 0.99 22.15 6.50
CA ALA A 15 1.47 22.00 7.88
C ALA A 15 1.63 20.53 8.28
N ASN A 16 0.84 19.62 7.70
CA ASN A 16 0.98 18.18 7.91
C ASN A 16 2.05 17.55 7.01
N LEU A 17 2.27 18.05 5.80
CA LEU A 17 3.23 17.48 4.84
C LEU A 17 4.69 17.83 5.13
N VAL A 18 4.98 19.05 5.58
CA VAL A 18 6.36 19.49 5.88
C VAL A 18 7.03 18.59 6.94
N PRO A 19 6.40 18.29 8.09
CA PRO A 19 6.97 17.37 9.08
C PRO A 19 7.19 15.95 8.54
N VAL A 20 6.29 15.47 7.67
CA VAL A 20 6.40 14.15 7.04
C VAL A 20 7.65 14.06 6.17
N VAL A 21 7.80 15.00 5.23
CA VAL A 21 8.97 15.03 4.33
C VAL A 21 10.26 15.20 5.14
N ARG A 22 10.24 16.05 6.17
CA ARG A 22 11.39 16.23 7.07
C ARG A 22 11.78 14.96 7.82
N ARG A 23 10.86 14.03 8.10
CA ARG A 23 11.19 12.74 8.74
C ARG A 23 11.83 11.74 7.78
N GLN A 24 11.69 11.96 6.47
CA GLN A 24 12.22 11.08 5.42
C GLN A 24 13.61 11.51 4.91
N GLN A 25 14.43 12.19 5.75
CA GLN A 25 15.78 12.65 5.39
C GLN A 25 16.62 11.57 4.67
N PRO A 26 17.47 11.95 3.68
CA PRO A 26 17.92 13.31 3.36
C PRO A 26 17.24 13.90 2.09
N ILE A 27 15.93 14.17 2.13
CA ILE A 27 15.25 14.87 1.02
C ILE A 27 15.57 16.37 1.08
N THR A 28 16.27 16.88 0.06
CA THR A 28 16.65 18.30 -0.05
C THR A 28 15.98 19.03 -1.22
N ASN A 29 15.51 18.28 -2.22
CA ASN A 29 14.89 18.82 -3.43
C ASN A 29 13.49 18.21 -3.60
N LEU A 30 12.54 19.03 -4.01
CA LEU A 30 11.14 18.66 -4.20
C LEU A 30 10.66 19.06 -5.59
N ILE A 31 9.84 18.22 -6.19
CA ILE A 31 9.00 18.55 -7.35
C ILE A 31 7.56 18.42 -6.88
N LEU A 32 6.75 19.46 -7.06
CA LEU A 32 5.34 19.43 -6.71
C LEU A 32 4.52 19.23 -7.98
N VAL A 33 3.70 18.18 -8.00
CA VAL A 33 2.82 17.87 -9.12
C VAL A 33 1.37 17.96 -8.66
N GLY A 34 0.61 18.86 -9.28
CA GLY A 34 -0.81 19.05 -9.06
C GLY A 34 -1.63 18.54 -10.22
N TYR A 35 -2.80 17.96 -9.94
CA TYR A 35 -3.76 17.52 -10.96
C TYR A 35 -5.07 18.30 -10.80
N GLY A 36 -5.50 19.01 -11.85
CA GLY A 36 -6.71 19.82 -11.82
C GLY A 36 -6.63 21.10 -12.67
N ASP A 37 -7.66 21.94 -12.53
CA ASP A 37 -7.79 23.21 -13.25
C ASP A 37 -6.96 24.33 -12.62
N ALA A 38 -6.45 25.23 -13.47
CA ALA A 38 -5.52 26.29 -13.10
C ALA A 38 -6.04 27.18 -11.96
N ASP A 39 -7.31 27.60 -12.03
CA ASP A 39 -7.92 28.57 -11.12
C ASP A 39 -7.81 28.19 -9.63
N HIS A 40 -7.83 26.88 -9.33
CA HIS A 40 -7.76 26.37 -7.97
C HIS A 40 -6.39 25.80 -7.63
N LEU A 41 -5.73 25.21 -8.62
CA LEU A 41 -4.52 24.44 -8.40
C LEU A 41 -3.27 25.29 -8.36
N ASP A 42 -3.16 26.30 -9.22
CA ASP A 42 -1.95 27.13 -9.30
C ASP A 42 -1.70 27.88 -7.99
N PRO A 43 -2.69 28.56 -7.36
CA PRO A 43 -2.50 29.20 -6.06
C PRO A 43 -2.15 28.20 -4.95
N ALA A 44 -2.73 26.99 -4.99
CA ALA A 44 -2.47 25.94 -4.03
C ALA A 44 -1.02 25.43 -4.12
N LEU A 45 -0.52 25.19 -5.34
CA LEU A 45 0.85 24.74 -5.58
C LEU A 45 1.87 25.77 -5.07
N HIS A 46 1.65 27.06 -5.33
CA HIS A 46 2.52 28.13 -4.84
C HIS A 46 2.52 28.19 -3.31
N THR A 47 1.35 28.14 -2.68
CA THR A 47 1.22 28.14 -1.20
C THR A 47 2.00 26.98 -0.57
N VAL A 48 1.88 25.78 -1.16
CA VAL A 48 2.60 24.58 -0.68
C VAL A 48 4.11 24.74 -0.89
N ALA A 49 4.52 25.28 -2.04
CA ALA A 49 5.92 25.51 -2.37
C ALA A 49 6.61 26.47 -1.41
N GLU A 50 5.93 27.57 -1.06
CA GLU A 50 6.41 28.58 -0.11
C GLU A 50 6.67 27.93 1.25
N ALA A 51 5.73 27.15 1.80
CA ALA A 51 5.93 26.49 3.09
C ALA A 51 7.09 25.46 3.10
N PHE A 52 7.30 24.74 1.99
CA PHE A 52 8.46 23.86 1.85
C PHE A 52 9.77 24.65 1.78
N THR A 53 9.76 25.80 1.10
CA THR A 53 10.91 26.70 1.01
C THR A 53 11.24 27.34 2.35
N ASP A 54 10.23 27.82 3.09
CA ASP A 54 10.34 28.38 4.44
C ASP A 54 10.89 27.37 5.46
N SER A 55 10.65 26.09 5.21
CA SER A 55 11.22 24.99 5.98
C SER A 55 12.57 24.49 5.47
N GLY A 56 13.24 25.24 4.59
CA GLY A 56 14.62 25.03 4.17
C GLY A 56 14.82 23.96 3.09
N MET A 57 13.76 23.56 2.38
CA MET A 57 13.85 22.65 1.23
C MET A 57 13.84 23.44 -0.08
N THR A 58 14.44 22.88 -1.14
CA THR A 58 14.42 23.51 -2.46
C THR A 58 13.30 22.91 -3.31
N VAL A 59 12.31 23.72 -3.68
CA VAL A 59 11.29 23.33 -4.67
C VAL A 59 11.84 23.64 -6.07
N ARG A 60 12.08 22.60 -6.87
CA ARG A 60 12.71 22.72 -8.19
C ARG A 60 11.70 23.06 -9.28
N ASP A 61 10.57 22.35 -9.27
CA ASP A 61 9.54 22.49 -10.29
C ASP A 61 8.14 22.45 -9.66
N LEU A 62 7.25 23.29 -10.21
CA LEU A 62 5.81 23.28 -9.93
C LEU A 62 5.07 22.87 -11.20
N LEU A 63 4.56 21.64 -11.21
CA LEU A 63 3.94 21.06 -12.40
C LEU A 63 2.43 20.97 -12.21
N ARG A 64 1.66 21.62 -13.08
CA ARG A 64 0.21 21.41 -13.19
C ARG A 64 -0.09 20.46 -14.33
N VAL A 65 -0.90 19.45 -14.05
CA VAL A 65 -1.46 18.51 -15.02
C VAL A 65 -2.96 18.76 -15.18
N THR A 66 -3.38 19.05 -16.41
CA THR A 66 -4.80 19.24 -16.77
C THR A 66 -5.07 18.44 -18.05
N GLY A 67 -5.86 17.37 -17.95
CA GLY A 67 -6.04 16.42 -19.05
C GLY A 67 -4.71 15.79 -19.50
N SER A 68 -4.36 15.91 -20.78
CA SER A 68 -3.10 15.43 -21.37
C SER A 68 -2.05 16.53 -21.55
N ARG A 69 -2.14 17.60 -20.75
CA ARG A 69 -1.22 18.75 -20.81
C ARG A 69 -0.53 18.93 -19.47
N ILE A 70 0.77 19.21 -19.53
CA ILE A 70 1.56 19.61 -18.36
C ILE A 70 2.10 21.03 -18.56
N VAL A 71 1.97 21.86 -17.52
CA VAL A 71 2.50 23.23 -17.48
C VAL A 71 3.46 23.31 -16.30
N ASN A 72 4.68 23.80 -16.53
CA ASN A 72 5.60 24.13 -15.46
C ASN A 72 5.41 25.60 -15.06
N LEU A 73 4.96 25.84 -13.84
CA LEU A 73 4.67 27.17 -13.29
C LEU A 73 5.94 27.91 -12.84
N THR A 74 7.09 27.24 -12.76
CA THR A 74 8.39 27.86 -12.43
C THR A 74 9.25 28.16 -13.66
N CYS A 75 8.78 27.85 -14.87
CA CYS A 75 9.51 28.07 -16.11
C CYS A 75 8.77 29.06 -17.02
N ASP A 76 9.32 30.27 -17.15
CA ASP A 76 8.73 31.34 -17.98
C ASP A 76 9.13 31.27 -19.46
N ASN A 77 9.92 30.27 -19.87
CA ASN A 77 10.39 30.16 -21.25
C ASN A 77 9.30 29.54 -22.14
N PRO A 78 8.64 30.31 -23.05
CA PRO A 78 7.53 29.80 -23.85
C PRO A 78 7.94 28.76 -24.90
N ALA A 79 9.23 28.70 -25.27
CA ALA A 79 9.75 27.67 -26.16
C ALA A 79 9.96 26.32 -25.44
N CYS A 80 10.16 26.35 -24.11
CA CYS A 80 10.30 25.17 -23.27
C CYS A 80 8.96 24.75 -22.64
N CYS A 81 8.20 25.72 -22.15
CA CYS A 81 6.94 25.58 -21.42
C CYS A 81 5.89 26.49 -22.08
N PRO A 82 5.23 26.02 -23.15
CA PRO A 82 4.22 26.82 -23.84
C PRO A 82 3.02 27.10 -22.92
N PRO A 83 2.36 28.28 -23.01
CA PRO A 83 1.25 28.65 -22.13
C PRO A 83 0.07 27.65 -22.13
N GLN A 84 -0.19 27.02 -23.28
CA GLN A 84 -1.21 25.97 -23.44
C GLN A 84 -0.81 24.60 -22.84
N GLY A 85 0.40 24.49 -22.31
CA GLY A 85 0.98 23.25 -21.79
C GLY A 85 1.55 22.33 -22.85
N THR A 86 2.59 21.61 -22.44
CA THR A 86 3.23 20.58 -23.25
C THR A 86 2.31 19.36 -23.31
N PRO A 87 1.95 18.86 -24.50
CA PRO A 87 1.18 17.62 -24.61
C PRO A 87 2.03 16.46 -24.13
N PHE A 88 1.44 15.56 -23.35
CA PHE A 88 2.06 14.30 -22.99
C PHE A 88 1.08 13.15 -23.23
N ASP A 89 1.63 12.01 -23.60
CA ASP A 89 0.89 10.75 -23.65
C ASP A 89 1.30 9.91 -22.43
N PRO A 90 0.39 9.68 -21.45
CA PRO A 90 0.69 8.87 -20.27
C PRO A 90 0.99 7.41 -20.62
N THR A 91 0.59 6.94 -21.80
CA THR A 91 0.74 5.54 -22.23
C THR A 91 1.95 5.32 -23.13
N ALA A 92 2.48 6.37 -23.77
CA ALA A 92 3.56 6.24 -24.77
C ALA A 92 4.92 6.79 -24.32
N SER A 93 5.03 7.35 -23.11
CA SER A 93 6.34 7.81 -22.58
C SER A 93 7.30 6.65 -22.35
N LEU A 94 8.58 6.81 -22.65
CA LEU A 94 9.63 5.83 -22.34
C LEU A 94 9.64 5.50 -20.83
N VAL A 95 9.37 6.48 -19.97
CA VAL A 95 9.25 6.28 -18.52
C VAL A 95 8.02 5.42 -18.20
N ALA A 96 6.89 5.63 -18.87
CA ALA A 96 5.70 4.81 -18.68
C ALA A 96 5.88 3.37 -19.19
N VAL A 97 6.59 3.19 -20.30
CA VAL A 97 6.97 1.88 -20.84
C VAL A 97 7.93 1.16 -19.89
N GLN A 98 8.95 1.84 -19.38
CA GLN A 98 9.89 1.27 -18.40
C GLN A 98 9.22 0.96 -17.06
N ALA A 99 8.33 1.84 -16.58
CA ALA A 99 7.54 1.61 -15.38
C ALA A 99 6.63 0.39 -15.55
N THR A 100 5.93 0.28 -16.69
CA THR A 100 5.08 -0.88 -17.01
C THR A 100 5.91 -2.17 -17.09
N ALA A 101 7.07 -2.13 -17.75
CA ALA A 101 8.00 -3.26 -17.81
C ALA A 101 8.54 -3.66 -16.43
N ALA A 102 8.65 -2.70 -15.51
CA ALA A 102 9.01 -2.91 -14.11
C ALA A 102 7.80 -3.25 -13.21
N GLY A 103 6.59 -3.43 -13.75
CA GLY A 103 5.38 -3.75 -12.98
C GLY A 103 4.66 -2.55 -12.35
N LEU A 104 5.19 -1.34 -12.50
CA LEU A 104 4.65 -0.08 -12.00
C LEU A 104 3.64 0.51 -13.00
N VAL A 105 2.38 0.13 -12.86
CA VAL A 105 1.27 0.68 -13.66
C VAL A 105 0.53 1.75 -12.86
N ALA A 106 0.46 2.97 -13.40
CA ALA A 106 -0.43 4.00 -12.87
C ALA A 106 -1.89 3.54 -13.09
N LEU A 107 -2.54 3.14 -12.00
CA LEU A 107 -3.95 2.76 -12.05
C LEU A 107 -4.83 4.03 -12.12
N PRO A 108 -5.93 4.00 -12.90
CA PRO A 108 -6.69 5.19 -13.26
C PRO A 108 -7.36 5.86 -12.05
N ASP A 109 -7.71 5.08 -11.04
CA ASP A 109 -8.34 5.55 -9.82
C ASP A 109 -8.09 4.58 -8.64
N ARG A 110 -8.54 5.00 -7.45
CA ARG A 110 -8.49 4.16 -6.25
C ARG A 110 -9.37 2.91 -6.39
N ALA A 111 -10.43 2.91 -7.20
CA ALA A 111 -11.28 1.73 -7.38
C ALA A 111 -10.52 0.60 -8.10
N ALA A 112 -9.67 0.95 -9.08
CA ALA A 112 -8.80 0.01 -9.78
C ALA A 112 -7.74 -0.59 -8.86
N VAL A 113 -7.19 0.17 -7.90
CA VAL A 113 -6.30 -0.37 -6.86
C VAL A 113 -7.05 -1.34 -5.96
N ALA A 114 -8.28 -0.98 -5.54
CA ALA A 114 -9.10 -1.83 -4.67
C ALA A 114 -9.50 -3.14 -5.34
N ALA A 115 -9.71 -3.11 -6.66
CA ALA A 115 -10.05 -4.28 -7.46
C ALA A 115 -8.98 -5.39 -7.38
N ARG A 116 -7.70 -5.04 -7.15
CA ARG A 116 -6.59 -6.02 -7.05
C ARG A 116 -6.80 -7.07 -5.96
N PHE A 117 -7.52 -6.71 -4.90
CA PHE A 117 -7.80 -7.58 -3.75
C PHE A 117 -9.30 -7.57 -3.39
N ALA A 118 -10.16 -7.23 -4.35
CA ALA A 118 -11.62 -7.27 -4.19
C ALA A 118 -12.10 -8.74 -4.05
N PRO A 119 -12.91 -9.07 -3.02
CA PRO A 119 -13.26 -10.45 -2.71
C PRO A 119 -13.79 -11.25 -3.91
N VAL A 120 -13.35 -12.49 -4.05
CA VAL A 120 -13.93 -13.42 -5.04
C VAL A 120 -15.42 -13.65 -4.80
N ASP A 121 -16.15 -13.98 -5.85
CA ASP A 121 -17.61 -14.06 -5.90
C ASP A 121 -18.09 -15.32 -6.66
N GLY A 122 -19.39 -15.59 -6.58
CA GLY A 122 -20.03 -16.78 -7.18
C GLY A 122 -19.39 -18.12 -6.74
N ALA A 123 -19.28 -19.06 -7.68
CA ALA A 123 -18.77 -20.40 -7.42
C ALA A 123 -17.31 -20.45 -6.92
N ALA A 124 -16.51 -19.40 -7.16
CA ALA A 124 -15.17 -19.30 -6.57
C ALA A 124 -15.24 -19.02 -5.07
N ARG A 125 -16.16 -18.16 -4.64
CA ARG A 125 -16.42 -17.88 -3.22
C ARG A 125 -16.94 -19.13 -2.50
N ASP A 126 -17.87 -19.87 -3.09
CA ASP A 126 -18.41 -21.07 -2.47
C ASP A 126 -17.32 -22.13 -2.24
N ARG A 127 -16.44 -22.34 -3.23
CA ARG A 127 -15.27 -23.21 -3.07
C ARG A 127 -14.30 -22.75 -1.99
N MET A 128 -14.06 -21.44 -1.86
CA MET A 128 -13.23 -20.92 -0.76
C MET A 128 -13.88 -21.11 0.61
N ARG A 129 -15.21 -20.98 0.68
CA ARG A 129 -15.97 -21.23 1.91
C ARG A 129 -15.83 -22.68 2.36
N ASP A 130 -15.97 -23.63 1.44
CA ASP A 130 -15.86 -25.06 1.75
C ASP A 130 -14.44 -25.44 2.16
N ALA A 131 -13.43 -24.93 1.44
CA ALA A 131 -12.02 -25.10 1.82
C ALA A 131 -11.73 -24.52 3.21
N THR A 132 -12.31 -23.36 3.54
CA THR A 132 -12.16 -22.72 4.87
C THR A 132 -12.78 -23.56 5.98
N ARG A 133 -13.97 -24.15 5.74
CA ARG A 133 -14.59 -25.07 6.72
C ARG A 133 -13.72 -26.31 6.95
N ALA A 134 -13.27 -26.96 5.87
CA ALA A 134 -12.40 -28.14 5.98
C ALA A 134 -11.09 -27.83 6.71
N ALA A 135 -10.50 -26.67 6.45
CA ALA A 135 -9.29 -26.22 7.13
C ALA A 135 -9.52 -25.92 8.63
N ALA A 136 -10.70 -25.39 9.00
CA ALA A 136 -11.08 -25.16 10.39
C ALA A 136 -11.31 -26.49 11.15
N ASP A 137 -11.94 -27.47 10.52
CA ASP A 137 -12.12 -28.82 11.10
C ASP A 137 -10.77 -29.50 11.34
N ARG A 138 -9.84 -29.37 10.38
CA ARG A 138 -8.44 -29.82 10.52
C ARG A 138 -7.74 -29.15 11.70
N LEU A 139 -7.87 -27.82 11.84
CA LEU A 139 -7.23 -27.08 12.94
C LEU A 139 -7.78 -27.52 14.30
N THR A 140 -9.09 -27.72 14.39
CA THR A 140 -9.77 -28.20 15.61
C THR A 140 -9.24 -29.57 16.02
N THR A 141 -9.10 -30.48 15.05
CA THR A 141 -8.56 -31.83 15.27
C THR A 141 -7.10 -31.79 15.77
N LEU A 142 -6.26 -30.97 15.15
CA LEU A 142 -4.86 -30.79 15.55
C LEU A 142 -4.72 -30.18 16.95
N THR A 143 -5.60 -29.26 17.31
CA THR A 143 -5.59 -28.62 18.63
C THR A 143 -6.00 -29.62 19.72
N ALA A 144 -7.04 -30.42 19.47
CA ALA A 144 -7.51 -31.45 20.39
C ALA A 144 -6.46 -32.55 20.63
N ALA A 145 -5.58 -32.81 19.67
CA ALA A 145 -4.47 -33.76 19.80
C ALA A 145 -3.25 -33.22 20.59
N GLY A 146 -3.37 -32.06 21.25
CA GLY A 146 -2.31 -31.48 22.08
C GLY A 146 -1.33 -30.59 21.31
N GLY A 147 -1.85 -29.75 20.40
CA GLY A 147 -1.14 -28.98 19.36
C GLY A 147 -0.03 -28.01 19.79
N THR A 148 1.02 -28.49 20.45
CA THR A 148 2.30 -27.81 20.59
C THR A 148 3.03 -27.90 19.24
N GLY A 149 2.98 -26.82 18.44
CA GLY A 149 3.61 -26.77 17.12
C GLY A 149 2.80 -26.07 16.04
N ILE A 150 1.59 -25.55 16.35
CA ILE A 150 0.77 -24.83 15.36
C ILE A 150 1.50 -23.58 14.84
N ASP A 151 2.24 -22.86 15.68
CA ASP A 151 3.02 -21.69 15.25
C ASP A 151 4.17 -22.07 14.31
N GLU A 152 4.83 -23.21 14.56
CA GLU A 152 5.89 -23.73 13.69
C GLU A 152 5.33 -24.27 12.37
N ALA A 153 4.23 -25.02 12.42
CA ALA A 153 3.49 -25.44 11.23
C ALA A 153 2.99 -24.24 10.43
N GLY A 154 2.57 -23.17 11.11
CA GLY A 154 2.19 -21.90 10.49
C GLY A 154 3.36 -21.22 9.80
N ALA A 155 4.50 -21.12 10.49
CA ALA A 155 5.73 -20.59 9.91
C ALA A 155 6.20 -21.41 8.70
N GLN A 156 6.04 -22.73 8.74
CA GLN A 156 6.37 -23.61 7.63
C GLN A 156 5.39 -23.43 6.46
N ALA A 157 4.09 -23.36 6.72
CA ALA A 157 3.08 -23.11 5.69
C ALA A 157 3.32 -21.79 4.95
N VAL A 158 3.71 -20.72 5.68
CA VAL A 158 4.11 -19.45 5.06
C VAL A 158 5.33 -19.62 4.15
N ARG A 159 6.38 -20.31 4.63
CA ARG A 159 7.59 -20.58 3.81
C ARG A 159 7.25 -21.37 2.56
N ASP A 160 6.43 -22.40 2.68
CA ASP A 160 6.03 -23.26 1.57
C ASP A 160 5.23 -22.49 0.55
N ALA A 161 4.28 -21.68 1.00
CA ALA A 161 3.44 -20.87 0.14
C ALA A 161 4.23 -19.82 -0.65
N LEU A 162 5.17 -19.12 -0.01
CA LEU A 162 6.05 -18.18 -0.68
C LEU A 162 6.97 -18.89 -1.69
N ARG A 163 7.60 -20.02 -1.31
CA ARG A 163 8.44 -20.81 -2.22
C ARG A 163 7.66 -21.33 -3.44
N GLN A 164 6.43 -21.77 -3.25
CA GLN A 164 5.56 -22.23 -4.33
C GLN A 164 5.26 -21.09 -5.31
N HIS A 165 4.93 -19.91 -4.78
CA HIS A 165 4.69 -18.71 -5.59
C HIS A 165 5.93 -18.24 -6.34
N ASP A 166 7.09 -18.21 -5.69
CA ASP A 166 8.38 -17.86 -6.31
C ASP A 166 8.78 -18.86 -7.40
N GLY A 167 8.35 -20.13 -7.26
CA GLY A 167 8.48 -21.17 -8.27
C GLY A 167 7.45 -21.07 -9.42
N GLY A 168 6.60 -20.04 -9.43
CA GLY A 168 5.58 -19.80 -10.46
C GLY A 168 4.27 -20.58 -10.29
N ASN A 169 4.11 -21.30 -9.17
CA ASN A 169 2.92 -22.10 -8.90
C ASN A 169 1.90 -21.32 -8.06
N ARG A 170 0.61 -21.49 -8.37
CA ARG A 170 -0.48 -20.90 -7.59
C ARG A 170 -0.87 -21.80 -6.44
N LEU A 171 -1.23 -21.19 -5.31
CA LEU A 171 -1.86 -21.90 -4.19
C LEU A 171 -3.26 -22.40 -4.57
N THR A 172 -3.55 -23.62 -4.16
CA THR A 172 -4.89 -24.23 -4.17
C THR A 172 -5.84 -23.53 -3.18
N ASN A 173 -7.14 -23.80 -3.27
CA ASN A 173 -8.11 -23.23 -2.33
C ASN A 173 -7.85 -23.69 -0.89
N ASP A 174 -7.47 -24.96 -0.72
CA ASP A 174 -7.19 -25.56 0.59
C ASP A 174 -5.94 -24.94 1.21
N GLU A 175 -4.90 -24.69 0.42
CA GLU A 175 -3.68 -24.02 0.89
C GLU A 175 -3.95 -22.57 1.32
N VAL A 176 -4.73 -21.81 0.55
CA VAL A 176 -5.11 -20.44 0.94
C VAL A 176 -6.00 -20.42 2.18
N ALA A 177 -6.98 -21.32 2.25
CA ALA A 177 -7.85 -21.47 3.42
C ALA A 177 -7.05 -21.80 4.68
N TRP A 178 -6.13 -22.75 4.58
CA TRP A 178 -5.24 -23.13 5.67
C TRP A 178 -4.32 -21.98 6.09
N LEU A 179 -3.68 -21.32 5.14
CA LEU A 179 -2.79 -20.18 5.39
C LEU A 179 -3.54 -19.03 6.09
N THR A 180 -4.72 -18.66 5.59
CA THR A 180 -5.51 -17.54 6.16
C THR A 180 -6.01 -17.82 7.58
N LEU A 181 -6.35 -19.07 7.91
CA LEU A 181 -6.65 -19.47 9.29
C LEU A 181 -5.41 -19.37 10.19
N LEU A 182 -4.25 -19.84 9.74
CA LEU A 182 -3.03 -19.78 10.53
C LEU A 182 -2.58 -18.34 10.82
N LEU A 183 -2.78 -17.43 9.86
CA LEU A 183 -2.45 -16.01 10.01
C LEU A 183 -3.30 -15.29 11.08
N THR A 184 -4.40 -15.88 11.57
CA THR A 184 -5.12 -15.32 12.73
C THR A 184 -4.28 -15.33 14.00
N ARG A 185 -3.22 -16.17 14.05
CA ARG A 185 -2.25 -16.19 15.14
C ARG A 185 -1.20 -15.11 14.91
N PRO A 186 -1.01 -14.16 15.86
CA PRO A 186 -0.05 -13.08 15.71
C PRO A 186 1.37 -13.55 15.38
N ALA A 187 1.85 -14.62 16.04
CA ALA A 187 3.19 -15.16 15.78
C ALA A 187 3.39 -15.62 14.32
N VAL A 188 2.37 -16.25 13.72
CA VAL A 188 2.44 -16.69 12.31
C VAL A 188 2.34 -15.51 11.36
N ARG A 189 1.44 -14.55 11.63
CA ARG A 189 1.30 -13.32 10.85
C ARG A 189 2.60 -12.51 10.86
N ASP A 190 3.20 -12.33 12.01
CA ASP A 190 4.43 -11.56 12.16
C ASP A 190 5.60 -12.31 11.51
N ARG A 191 5.58 -13.65 11.54
CA ARG A 191 6.51 -14.45 10.75
C ARG A 191 6.31 -14.28 9.24
N ALA A 192 5.08 -14.17 8.77
CA ALA A 192 4.77 -13.87 7.37
C ALA A 192 5.28 -12.49 6.95
N VAL A 193 5.10 -11.46 7.77
CA VAL A 193 5.70 -10.15 7.53
C VAL A 193 7.23 -10.25 7.39
N ASN A 194 7.89 -10.97 8.30
CA ASN A 194 9.34 -11.12 8.29
C ASN A 194 9.89 -11.96 7.11
N LEU A 195 9.13 -12.96 6.64
CA LEU A 195 9.52 -13.79 5.50
C LEU A 195 9.27 -13.11 4.15
N THR A 196 8.37 -12.11 4.13
CA THR A 196 8.00 -11.44 2.90
C THR A 196 9.07 -10.44 2.47
N GLN A 197 9.59 -10.63 1.26
CA GLN A 197 10.50 -9.68 0.61
C GLN A 197 9.71 -8.53 -0.06
N PRO A 198 10.24 -7.29 -0.05
CA PRO A 198 9.56 -6.12 -0.60
C PRO A 198 9.73 -6.01 -2.11
N HIS A 199 9.01 -6.85 -2.87
CA HIS A 199 8.91 -6.76 -4.33
C HIS A 199 7.50 -7.07 -4.81
N ASP A 200 7.20 -6.71 -6.05
CA ASP A 200 5.85 -6.81 -6.64
C ASP A 200 5.31 -8.24 -6.69
N GLY A 201 6.18 -9.24 -6.85
CA GLY A 201 5.80 -10.65 -6.76
C GLY A 201 5.07 -10.98 -5.45
N HIS A 202 5.58 -10.53 -4.30
CA HIS A 202 4.94 -10.77 -3.02
C HIS A 202 3.75 -9.85 -2.74
N VAL A 203 3.75 -8.62 -3.27
CA VAL A 203 2.55 -7.77 -3.24
C VAL A 203 1.39 -8.48 -3.95
N THR A 204 1.66 -9.05 -5.12
CA THR A 204 0.68 -9.82 -5.92
C THR A 204 0.22 -11.06 -5.16
N PHE A 205 1.15 -11.81 -4.56
CA PHE A 205 0.85 -12.96 -3.73
C PHE A 205 -0.10 -12.62 -2.57
N TRP A 206 0.22 -11.59 -1.77
CA TRP A 206 -0.61 -11.22 -0.63
C TRP A 206 -1.94 -10.59 -1.04
N ALA A 207 -1.99 -9.89 -2.19
CA ALA A 207 -3.25 -9.44 -2.77
C ALA A 207 -4.16 -10.63 -3.14
N GLU A 208 -3.61 -11.68 -3.78
CA GLU A 208 -4.34 -12.91 -4.11
C GLU A 208 -4.87 -13.63 -2.87
N VAL A 209 -4.03 -13.80 -1.84
CA VAL A 209 -4.42 -14.43 -0.57
C VAL A 209 -5.54 -13.62 0.11
N THR A 210 -5.40 -12.29 0.17
CA THR A 210 -6.43 -11.39 0.73
C THR A 210 -7.73 -11.47 -0.07
N ARG A 211 -7.64 -11.57 -1.40
CA ARG A 211 -8.80 -11.65 -2.31
C ARG A 211 -9.66 -12.90 -2.05
N ARG A 212 -9.00 -14.00 -1.71
CA ARG A 212 -9.62 -15.33 -1.54
C ARG A 212 -10.01 -15.64 -0.10
N ALA A 213 -9.49 -14.91 0.88
CA ALA A 213 -9.81 -15.08 2.29
C ALA A 213 -11.32 -14.94 2.55
N GLU A 214 -11.88 -15.83 3.37
CA GLU A 214 -13.23 -15.65 3.91
C GLU A 214 -13.32 -14.37 4.74
N LYS A 215 -14.51 -13.76 4.79
CA LYS A 215 -14.66 -12.37 5.26
C LYS A 215 -14.01 -12.14 6.63
N SER A 216 -14.24 -13.03 7.60
CA SER A 216 -13.68 -12.92 8.96
C SER A 216 -12.16 -13.11 9.04
N LEU A 217 -11.54 -13.71 8.04
CA LEU A 217 -10.11 -14.00 7.99
C LEU A 217 -9.31 -12.97 7.19
N VAL A 218 -9.97 -12.00 6.54
CA VAL A 218 -9.35 -10.93 5.75
C VAL A 218 -8.35 -10.06 6.52
N PRO A 219 -8.55 -9.67 7.79
CA PRO A 219 -7.70 -8.65 8.43
C PRO A 219 -6.21 -9.03 8.49
N ALA A 220 -5.90 -10.31 8.75
CA ALA A 220 -4.52 -10.78 8.84
C ALA A 220 -3.75 -10.71 7.51
N PRO A 221 -4.18 -11.35 6.40
CA PRO A 221 -3.49 -11.24 5.11
C PRO A 221 -3.52 -9.80 4.55
N ALA A 222 -4.58 -9.03 4.80
CA ALA A 222 -4.66 -7.64 4.37
C ALA A 222 -3.60 -6.75 5.05
N THR A 223 -3.30 -6.98 6.33
CA THR A 223 -2.22 -6.26 7.02
C THR A 223 -0.82 -6.70 6.57
N VAL A 224 -0.63 -7.97 6.21
CA VAL A 224 0.63 -8.42 5.58
C VAL A 224 0.82 -7.78 4.20
N LEU A 225 -0.25 -7.70 3.40
CA LEU A 225 -0.25 -6.95 2.13
C LEU A 225 0.12 -5.48 2.36
N ALA A 226 -0.50 -4.83 3.36
CA ALA A 226 -0.25 -3.43 3.68
C ALA A 226 1.23 -3.16 4.01
N VAL A 227 1.83 -3.99 4.88
CA VAL A 227 3.26 -3.87 5.21
C VAL A 227 4.14 -4.10 3.98
N THR A 228 3.81 -5.09 3.16
CA THR A 228 4.57 -5.42 1.94
C THR A 228 4.54 -4.25 0.96
N ALA A 229 3.36 -3.72 0.66
CA ALA A 229 3.18 -2.58 -0.22
C ALA A 229 3.90 -1.33 0.30
N TRP A 230 3.83 -1.07 1.60
CA TRP A 230 4.52 0.06 2.21
C TRP A 230 6.04 -0.05 2.07
N ARG A 231 6.62 -1.25 2.26
CA ARG A 231 8.05 -1.51 2.05
C ARG A 231 8.47 -1.42 0.58
N CYS A 232 7.55 -1.64 -0.37
CA CYS A 232 7.77 -1.37 -1.80
C CYS A 232 7.61 0.12 -2.18
N GLY A 233 7.25 0.99 -1.23
CA GLY A 233 6.99 2.41 -1.50
C GLY A 233 5.58 2.73 -2.01
N ASP A 234 4.68 1.73 -2.13
CA ASP A 234 3.29 1.92 -2.51
C ASP A 234 2.42 2.21 -1.28
N GLY A 235 2.54 3.44 -0.76
CA GLY A 235 1.78 3.91 0.39
C GLY A 235 0.26 3.95 0.15
N ALA A 236 -0.17 4.11 -1.10
CA ALA A 236 -1.59 4.12 -1.46
C ALA A 236 -2.20 2.71 -1.32
N LEU A 237 -1.56 1.70 -1.91
CA LEU A 237 -1.97 0.31 -1.74
C LEU A 237 -1.88 -0.12 -0.27
N ALA A 238 -0.84 0.31 0.43
CA ALA A 238 -0.68 0.03 1.86
C ALA A 238 -1.86 0.56 2.69
N ALA A 239 -2.25 1.81 2.48
CA ALA A 239 -3.38 2.43 3.18
C ALA A 239 -4.68 1.70 2.85
N MET A 240 -4.92 1.38 1.58
CA MET A 240 -6.14 0.70 1.16
C MET A 240 -6.24 -0.74 1.69
N ALA A 241 -5.11 -1.45 1.79
CA ALA A 241 -5.07 -2.77 2.38
C ALA A 241 -5.31 -2.72 3.90
N ALA A 242 -4.77 -1.72 4.61
CA ALA A 242 -5.08 -1.48 6.03
C ALA A 242 -6.56 -1.12 6.24
N ASP A 243 -7.12 -0.23 5.42
CA ASP A 243 -8.55 0.13 5.45
C ASP A 243 -9.42 -1.10 5.20
N ARG A 244 -9.00 -2.00 4.30
CA ARG A 244 -9.73 -3.25 4.04
C ARG A 244 -9.81 -4.15 5.27
N ALA A 245 -8.74 -4.23 6.07
CA ALA A 245 -8.76 -4.94 7.34
C ALA A 245 -9.75 -4.29 8.32
N LEU A 246 -9.71 -2.96 8.46
CA LEU A 246 -10.57 -2.20 9.37
C LEU A 246 -12.05 -2.21 8.98
N GLN A 247 -12.36 -2.31 7.68
CA GLN A 247 -13.74 -2.51 7.20
C GLN A 247 -14.35 -3.84 7.66
N VAL A 248 -13.51 -4.85 7.90
CA VAL A 248 -13.95 -6.17 8.39
C VAL A 248 -13.94 -6.20 9.91
N ASP A 249 -12.84 -5.74 10.52
CA ASP A 249 -12.65 -5.65 11.96
C ASP A 249 -12.12 -4.25 12.32
N PRO A 250 -12.99 -3.32 12.74
CA PRO A 250 -12.60 -1.97 13.12
C PRO A 250 -11.63 -1.90 14.30
N THR A 251 -11.46 -3.00 15.05
CA THR A 251 -10.59 -3.09 16.23
C THR A 251 -9.26 -3.81 15.95
N TYR A 252 -8.98 -4.16 14.69
CA TYR A 252 -7.76 -4.87 14.31
C TYR A 252 -6.51 -4.00 14.51
N GLN A 253 -5.87 -4.14 15.66
CA GLN A 253 -4.81 -3.25 16.16
C GLN A 253 -3.68 -2.99 15.15
N LEU A 254 -3.21 -4.03 14.46
CA LEU A 254 -2.12 -3.88 13.49
C LEU A 254 -2.54 -2.99 12.30
N ALA A 255 -3.79 -3.10 11.85
CA ALA A 255 -4.30 -2.29 10.75
C ALA A 255 -4.44 -0.82 11.16
N ASP A 256 -4.92 -0.57 12.38
CA ASP A 256 -5.02 0.79 12.90
C ASP A 256 -3.64 1.44 13.09
N LEU A 257 -2.66 0.71 13.63
CA LEU A 257 -1.27 1.17 13.73
C LEU A 257 -0.67 1.50 12.36
N LEU A 258 -0.89 0.65 11.35
CA LEU A 258 -0.44 0.90 9.97
C LEU A 258 -1.09 2.16 9.39
N ARG A 259 -2.40 2.32 9.57
CA ARG A 259 -3.14 3.50 9.11
C ARG A 259 -2.62 4.78 9.76
N GLN A 260 -2.37 4.76 11.07
CA GLN A 260 -1.78 5.89 11.80
C GLN A 260 -0.37 6.20 11.31
N ALA A 261 0.48 5.19 11.13
CA ALA A 261 1.86 5.38 10.67
C ALA A 261 1.93 5.95 9.23
N LEU A 262 1.08 5.44 8.33
CA LEU A 262 0.95 5.94 6.96
C LEU A 262 0.43 7.38 6.94
N HIS A 263 -0.57 7.70 7.76
CA HIS A 263 -1.10 9.07 7.87
C HIS A 263 -0.08 10.05 8.44
N ALA A 264 0.72 9.60 9.41
CA ALA A 264 1.84 10.36 9.98
C ALA A 264 3.10 10.37 9.09
N GLY A 265 3.03 9.76 7.90
CA GLY A 265 4.10 9.73 6.91
C GLY A 265 5.42 9.13 7.39
N LEU A 266 5.33 8.19 8.35
CA LEU A 266 6.50 7.49 8.86
C LEU A 266 7.15 6.64 7.75
N PRO A 267 8.48 6.44 7.77
CA PRO A 267 9.12 5.48 6.89
C PRO A 267 8.85 4.04 7.36
N PRO A 268 8.85 3.04 6.46
CA PRO A 268 8.66 1.63 6.83
C PRO A 268 9.67 1.11 7.87
N SER A 269 10.86 1.72 7.96
CA SER A 269 11.90 1.35 8.92
C SER A 269 11.45 1.44 10.38
N VAL A 270 10.48 2.31 10.71
CA VAL A 270 9.90 2.37 12.06
C VAL A 270 9.26 1.03 12.45
N PHE A 271 8.66 0.34 11.49
CA PHE A 271 8.03 -0.95 11.69
C PHE A 271 9.06 -2.07 11.86
N GLU A 272 10.18 -1.99 11.15
CA GLU A 272 11.29 -2.95 11.27
C GLU A 272 11.92 -2.86 12.68
N HIS A 273 12.03 -1.66 13.24
CA HIS A 273 12.48 -1.44 14.62
C HIS A 273 11.48 -1.96 15.67
N ALA A 274 10.16 -1.84 15.44
CA ALA A 274 9.15 -2.34 16.36
C ALA A 274 9.13 -3.89 16.43
N PHE A 275 9.24 -4.58 15.30
CA PHE A 275 9.30 -6.05 15.27
C PHE A 275 10.63 -6.61 15.81
N THR A 276 11.73 -5.87 15.69
CA THR A 276 13.02 -6.26 16.27
C THR A 276 13.08 -6.02 17.77
N THR A 277 12.49 -4.94 18.28
CA THR A 277 12.46 -4.62 19.72
C THR A 277 11.47 -5.50 20.51
N GLY A 278 10.40 -5.99 19.87
CA GLY A 278 9.54 -7.03 20.45
C GLY A 278 10.24 -8.37 20.72
N ARG A 279 11.44 -8.59 20.15
CA ARG A 279 12.28 -9.78 20.41
C ARG A 279 13.15 -9.65 21.67
N THR A 280 13.26 -8.46 22.28
CA THR A 280 14.19 -8.19 23.38
C THR A 280 13.53 -8.04 24.75
N ASN A 281 12.22 -8.29 24.89
CA ASN A 281 11.61 -8.41 26.21
C ASN A 281 11.56 -9.89 26.62
N PRO A 282 12.41 -10.33 27.57
CA PRO A 282 12.38 -11.69 28.11
C PRO A 282 11.10 -11.98 28.90
#